data_AF-A0A842ZSA9-F1
#
_entry.id   AF-A0A842ZSA9-F1
#
_cell.length_a   1.000
_cell.length_b   1.000
_cell.length_c   1.000
_cell.angle_alpha   90.00
_cell.angle_beta   90.00
_cell.angle_gamma   90.00
#
_symmetry.space_group_name_H-M   'P 1'
#
loop_
_entity.id
_entity.type
_entity.pdbx_description
1 polymer ?
#
loop_
_entity_poly.entity_id
_entity_poly.type
_entity_poly.pdbx_seq_one_letter_code
_entity_poly.pdbx_strand_id
1 'polypeptide(L)'
;MEMERKRKLFSAIIGITIIVSLVVNIFLFGPIIMIGKADPGDIPDIWHNSTTLNVTVLHFPPRINWYDFQYKQSGTWVSRLNAQNDINDSAEYRFIVNISSDQGWDDIQFINITAWYDQGNDGSTYNQTSGGNWNLFLQYKNTTGTAVWRMLWPHGGEITEGTHSDTVGFDPYGSAGHTECHNLTFSFIPGYQVRYAPGDGIWNNTYNTTDDVESWNFKIAVTDSGEDAPQSSTIWINDEYGIYSYSEIVSAGWPTIIGHPGENATANSNITLVTRSNGNYSLSTDVEDLTHRTFPGATISRERIWVRGGDLDIFDNFTASGSGIYFYGLIGTYHLAQANGTNLTTDDVEYKCNIPIGQMAGDYVAAIRYHLTTT
;
A
#
# COMPACT_ATOMS: atom_id res chain seq x y z
N MET A 1 28.61 -94.99 -37.20
CA MET A 1 27.24 -94.90 -37.75
C MET A 1 26.14 -95.14 -36.71
N GLU A 2 26.30 -96.07 -35.74
CA GLU A 2 25.27 -96.30 -34.70
C GLU A 2 25.21 -95.20 -33.62
N MET A 3 26.36 -94.61 -33.27
CA MET A 3 26.45 -93.54 -32.28
C MET A 3 25.76 -92.25 -32.74
N GLU A 4 25.77 -91.99 -34.05
CA GLU A 4 25.13 -90.82 -34.66
C GLU A 4 23.60 -90.95 -34.71
N ARG A 5 23.10 -92.19 -34.82
CA ARG A 5 21.66 -92.49 -34.76
C ARG A 5 21.10 -92.41 -33.34
N LYS A 6 21.86 -92.85 -32.32
CA LYS A 6 21.49 -92.73 -30.89
C LYS A 6 21.50 -91.28 -30.41
N ARG A 7 22.46 -90.47 -30.88
CA ARG A 7 22.54 -89.05 -30.53
C ARG A 7 21.40 -88.23 -31.13
N LYS A 8 21.00 -88.49 -32.38
CA LYS A 8 19.81 -87.89 -33.00
C LYS A 8 18.51 -88.29 -32.30
N LEU A 9 18.39 -89.54 -31.86
CA LEU A 9 17.21 -90.01 -31.12
C LEU A 9 17.10 -89.38 -29.71
N PHE A 10 18.23 -89.26 -29.00
CA PHE A 10 18.25 -88.67 -27.66
C PHE A 10 18.00 -87.15 -27.68
N SER A 11 18.58 -86.45 -28.65
CA SER A 11 18.30 -85.01 -28.84
C SER A 11 16.84 -84.76 -29.25
N ALA A 12 16.23 -85.65 -30.06
CA ALA A 12 14.81 -85.55 -30.40
C ALA A 12 13.89 -85.77 -29.18
N ILE A 13 14.22 -86.72 -28.31
CA ILE A 13 13.44 -86.98 -27.09
C ILE A 13 13.55 -85.81 -26.10
N ILE A 14 14.75 -85.26 -25.88
CA ILE A 14 14.93 -84.09 -25.00
C ILE A 14 14.22 -82.86 -25.57
N GLY A 15 14.32 -82.62 -26.88
CA GLY A 15 13.63 -81.51 -27.55
C GLY A 15 12.11 -81.60 -27.39
N ILE A 16 11.53 -82.79 -27.63
CA ILE A 16 10.09 -83.01 -27.46
C ILE A 16 9.66 -82.86 -25.99
N THR A 17 10.48 -83.33 -25.04
CA THR A 17 10.16 -83.24 -23.61
C THR A 17 10.19 -81.79 -23.10
N ILE A 18 11.12 -80.96 -23.59
CA ILE A 18 11.20 -79.52 -23.26
C ILE A 18 10.04 -78.74 -23.92
N ILE A 19 9.69 -79.07 -25.17
CA ILE A 19 8.58 -78.40 -25.86
C ILE A 19 7.25 -78.75 -25.20
N VAL A 20 7.04 -80.01 -24.80
CA VAL A 20 5.84 -80.43 -24.08
C VAL A 20 5.81 -79.84 -22.65
N SER A 21 6.94 -79.73 -21.95
CA SER A 21 6.96 -79.10 -20.63
C SER A 21 6.70 -77.58 -20.68
N LEU A 22 7.09 -76.90 -21.76
CA LEU A 22 6.80 -75.48 -21.99
C LEU A 22 5.34 -75.20 -22.36
N VAL A 23 4.64 -76.15 -22.98
CA VAL A 23 3.23 -75.97 -23.41
C VAL A 23 2.23 -76.42 -22.35
N VAL A 24 2.58 -77.41 -21.51
CA VAL A 24 1.62 -78.03 -20.56
C VAL A 24 1.94 -77.72 -19.09
N ASN A 25 3.05 -77.01 -18.81
CA ASN A 25 3.42 -76.45 -17.49
C ASN A 25 3.30 -77.45 -16.32
N ILE A 26 3.65 -78.73 -16.57
CA ILE A 26 3.66 -79.80 -15.58
C ILE A 26 5.01 -80.53 -15.70
N PHE A 27 5.87 -80.38 -14.69
CA PHE A 27 7.07 -81.20 -14.50
C PHE A 27 6.68 -82.50 -13.77
N LEU A 28 6.86 -83.65 -14.44
CA LEU A 28 6.41 -84.98 -14.00
C LEU A 28 7.47 -85.78 -13.20
N PHE A 29 8.23 -85.16 -12.31
CA PHE A 29 9.07 -85.91 -11.35
C PHE A 29 9.22 -85.15 -10.02
N GLY A 30 8.64 -85.69 -8.95
CA GLY A 30 9.08 -85.45 -7.57
C GLY A 30 9.83 -86.67 -7.02
N PRO A 31 10.34 -86.66 -5.77
CA PRO A 31 10.73 -85.53 -4.92
C PRO A 31 12.26 -85.36 -4.93
N ILE A 32 12.78 -84.15 -5.13
CA ILE A 32 14.20 -83.89 -4.81
C ILE A 32 14.28 -83.55 -3.34
N ILE A 33 14.75 -84.52 -2.56
CA ILE A 33 15.28 -84.34 -1.22
C ILE A 33 16.30 -83.19 -1.28
N MET A 34 15.97 -82.04 -0.71
CA MET A 34 16.93 -80.98 -0.47
C MET A 34 17.86 -81.45 0.63
N ILE A 35 19.07 -81.86 0.28
CA ILE A 35 20.17 -81.97 1.24
C ILE A 35 20.49 -80.54 1.67
N GLY A 36 19.95 -80.11 2.81
CA GLY A 36 20.35 -78.89 3.47
C GLY A 36 21.79 -79.01 3.94
N LYS A 37 22.71 -78.38 3.22
CA LYS A 37 24.05 -78.09 3.74
C LYS A 37 23.90 -76.84 4.60
N ALA A 38 23.72 -77.02 5.90
CA ALA A 38 23.89 -75.94 6.87
C ALA A 38 25.33 -76.05 7.39
N ASP A 39 26.27 -75.39 6.73
CA ASP A 39 27.54 -75.09 7.39
C ASP A 39 27.23 -74.14 8.57
N PRO A 40 27.79 -74.34 9.78
CA PRO A 40 27.56 -73.44 10.93
C PRO A 40 28.04 -71.99 10.70
N GLY A 41 28.61 -71.69 9.54
CA GLY A 41 29.05 -70.36 9.11
C GLY A 41 28.19 -69.73 8.00
N ASP A 42 27.19 -70.42 7.44
CA ASP A 42 26.28 -69.84 6.45
C ASP A 42 25.17 -69.06 7.17
N ILE A 43 25.51 -67.83 7.59
CA ILE A 43 24.53 -66.82 7.98
C ILE A 43 23.98 -66.25 6.66
N PRO A 44 22.68 -66.37 6.34
CA PRO A 44 22.11 -65.60 5.26
C PRO A 44 22.24 -64.13 5.67
N ASP A 45 23.19 -63.41 5.08
CA ASP A 45 23.42 -62.00 5.37
C ASP A 45 22.27 -61.19 4.78
N ILE A 46 21.20 -61.04 5.58
CA ILE A 46 20.02 -60.25 5.21
C ILE A 46 20.33 -58.79 5.58
N TRP A 47 21.24 -58.18 4.83
CA TRP A 47 21.58 -56.74 4.86
C TRP A 47 21.93 -56.17 6.25
N HIS A 48 23.20 -56.18 6.62
CA HIS A 48 23.68 -55.51 7.85
C HIS A 48 24.05 -54.01 7.69
N ASN A 49 23.87 -53.42 6.51
CA ASN A 49 24.23 -52.02 6.26
C ASN A 49 22.99 -51.18 5.99
N SER A 50 22.71 -50.22 6.87
CA SER A 50 21.76 -49.13 6.60
C SER A 50 22.52 -47.90 6.15
N THR A 51 22.09 -47.31 5.04
CA THR A 51 22.57 -46.02 4.55
C THR A 51 21.39 -45.07 4.44
N THR A 52 21.60 -43.79 4.74
CA THR A 52 20.53 -42.80 4.65
C THR A 52 20.53 -42.13 3.28
N LEU A 53 19.41 -42.19 2.56
CA LEU A 53 19.15 -41.32 1.42
C LEU A 53 18.65 -39.97 1.95
N ASN A 54 19.41 -38.90 1.71
CA ASN A 54 18.98 -37.54 1.98
C ASN A 54 18.46 -36.91 0.68
N VAL A 55 17.21 -36.47 0.67
CA VAL A 55 16.62 -35.70 -0.42
C VAL A 55 16.23 -34.34 0.13
N THR A 56 16.76 -33.28 -0.47
CA THR A 56 16.37 -31.90 -0.21
C THR A 56 15.41 -31.45 -1.31
N VAL A 57 14.26 -30.94 -0.93
CA VAL A 57 13.30 -30.33 -1.87
C VAL A 57 13.35 -28.82 -1.64
N LEU A 58 13.58 -28.07 -2.70
CA LEU A 58 13.64 -26.61 -2.69
C LEU A 58 12.35 -26.05 -3.30
N HIS A 59 11.91 -24.89 -2.83
CA HIS A 59 10.82 -24.19 -3.48
C HIS A 59 11.33 -23.44 -4.70
N PHE A 60 10.49 -23.46 -5.71
CA PHE A 60 10.74 -22.74 -6.94
C PHE A 60 10.33 -21.27 -6.83
N PRO A 61 9.09 -20.90 -6.45
CA PRO A 61 8.78 -19.50 -6.20
C PRO A 61 9.45 -19.03 -4.90
N PRO A 62 9.79 -17.73 -4.81
CA PRO A 62 10.19 -17.14 -3.53
C PRO A 62 9.01 -17.16 -2.56
N ARG A 63 9.27 -16.78 -1.31
CA ARG A 63 8.28 -16.71 -0.23
C ARG A 63 8.32 -15.35 0.43
N ILE A 64 7.16 -14.78 0.71
CA ILE A 64 7.02 -13.67 1.66
C ILE A 64 6.69 -14.33 3.00
N ASN A 65 7.63 -14.34 3.94
CA ASN A 65 7.44 -15.04 5.21
C ASN A 65 6.63 -14.19 6.20
N TRP A 66 6.84 -12.88 6.18
CA TRP A 66 6.07 -11.90 6.93
C TRP A 66 6.27 -10.50 6.35
N TYR A 67 5.35 -9.60 6.68
CA TYR A 67 5.42 -8.17 6.37
C TYR A 67 4.74 -7.37 7.47
N ASP A 68 4.97 -6.07 7.50
CA ASP A 68 4.26 -5.14 8.36
C ASP A 68 4.28 -3.72 7.77
N PHE A 69 3.29 -2.92 8.15
CA PHE A 69 3.26 -1.48 7.93
C PHE A 69 3.41 -0.77 9.26
N GLN A 70 4.41 0.08 9.41
CA GLN A 70 4.81 0.60 10.73
C GLN A 70 4.95 2.11 10.77
N TYR A 71 4.62 2.67 11.93
CA TYR A 71 4.84 4.07 12.28
C TYR A 71 5.97 4.20 13.30
N LYS A 72 6.80 5.23 13.15
CA LYS A 72 7.87 5.56 14.09
C LYS A 72 7.35 6.41 15.26
N GLN A 73 6.86 5.76 16.30
CA GLN A 73 6.38 6.40 17.51
C GLN A 73 7.52 6.59 18.52
N SER A 74 7.95 7.84 18.74
CA SER A 74 8.98 8.19 19.74
C SER A 74 10.29 7.39 19.59
N GLY A 75 10.69 7.11 18.35
CA GLY A 75 11.91 6.34 18.04
C GLY A 75 11.72 4.82 17.97
N THR A 76 10.54 4.30 18.30
CA THR A 76 10.19 2.87 18.19
C THR A 76 9.23 2.65 17.03
N TRP A 77 9.38 1.53 16.31
CA TRP A 77 8.47 1.15 15.24
C TRP A 77 7.29 0.35 15.79
N VAL A 78 6.08 0.75 15.42
CA VAL A 78 4.82 0.16 15.89
C VAL A 78 3.97 -0.20 14.66
N SER A 79 3.41 -1.41 14.63
CA SER A 79 2.52 -1.85 13.55
C SER A 79 1.28 -0.96 13.46
N ARG A 80 0.84 -0.75 12.23
CA ARG A 80 -0.26 0.10 11.80
C ARG A 80 -1.08 -0.51 10.67
N LEU A 81 -0.90 -1.81 10.43
CA LEU A 81 -1.84 -2.58 9.62
C LEU A 81 -3.23 -2.43 10.23
N ASN A 82 -4.24 -2.23 9.38
CA ASN A 82 -5.64 -2.22 9.80
C ASN A 82 -5.90 -1.23 10.94
N ALA A 83 -5.36 -0.02 10.77
CA ALA A 83 -5.52 1.09 11.69
C ALA A 83 -5.39 2.43 10.96
N GLN A 84 -6.03 3.47 11.49
CA GLN A 84 -5.83 4.84 11.01
C GLN A 84 -4.52 5.44 11.49
N ASN A 85 -3.93 6.25 10.60
CA ASN A 85 -2.60 6.81 10.75
C ASN A 85 -2.61 8.33 10.63
N ASP A 86 -1.78 8.98 11.44
CA ASP A 86 -1.63 10.44 11.44
C ASP A 86 -0.78 10.91 10.25
N ILE A 87 -1.10 12.09 9.72
CA ILE A 87 -0.28 12.80 8.73
C ILE A 87 0.15 14.14 9.30
N ASN A 88 1.46 14.42 9.31
CA ASN A 88 1.96 15.69 9.86
C ASN A 88 3.34 16.15 9.34
N ASP A 89 3.74 15.76 8.12
CA ASP A 89 5.05 16.06 7.49
C ASP A 89 6.30 15.63 8.28
N SER A 90 6.12 15.03 9.46
CA SER A 90 7.18 14.48 10.31
C SER A 90 6.92 13.04 10.74
N ALA A 91 5.72 12.52 10.45
CA ALA A 91 5.31 11.17 10.76
C ALA A 91 6.01 10.20 9.80
N GLU A 92 7.05 9.51 10.27
CA GLU A 92 7.79 8.54 9.48
C GLU A 92 7.10 7.18 9.53
N TYR A 93 6.82 6.63 8.35
CA TYR A 93 6.26 5.29 8.18
C TYR A 93 7.22 4.40 7.41
N ARG A 94 7.02 3.09 7.49
CA ARG A 94 7.73 2.13 6.64
C ARG A 94 6.90 0.91 6.33
N PHE A 95 7.13 0.35 5.15
CA PHE A 95 6.86 -1.06 4.89
C PHE A 95 8.09 -1.88 5.28
N ILE A 96 7.87 -3.01 5.92
CA ILE A 96 8.89 -4.02 6.13
C ILE A 96 8.42 -5.35 5.57
N VAL A 97 9.32 -6.08 4.92
CA VAL A 97 9.01 -7.37 4.33
C VAL A 97 10.21 -8.31 4.48
N ASN A 98 9.93 -9.55 4.83
CA ASN A 98 10.90 -10.62 4.85
C ASN A 98 10.62 -11.61 3.72
N ILE A 99 11.63 -11.82 2.88
CA ILE A 99 11.52 -12.62 1.67
C ILE A 99 12.60 -13.69 1.68
N SER A 100 12.22 -14.90 1.27
CA SER A 100 13.17 -16.00 1.00
C SER A 100 13.16 -16.39 -0.46
N SER A 101 14.33 -16.76 -0.98
CA SER A 101 14.48 -17.47 -2.25
C SER A 101 15.36 -18.70 -2.05
N ASP A 102 14.95 -19.83 -2.62
CA ASP A 102 15.80 -21.03 -2.69
C ASP A 102 16.56 -21.12 -4.02
N GLN A 103 16.32 -20.17 -4.95
CA GLN A 103 17.07 -20.02 -6.21
C GLN A 103 18.25 -19.04 -6.07
N GLY A 104 18.26 -18.26 -4.97
CA GLY A 104 19.28 -17.24 -4.67
C GLY A 104 18.70 -15.83 -4.72
N TRP A 105 19.36 -14.88 -4.07
CA TRP A 105 18.90 -13.49 -4.02
C TRP A 105 19.14 -12.72 -5.30
N ASP A 106 20.16 -13.10 -6.08
CA ASP A 106 20.45 -12.51 -7.39
C ASP A 106 19.30 -12.72 -8.40
N ASP A 107 18.47 -13.74 -8.16
CA ASP A 107 17.29 -14.06 -8.94
C ASP A 107 16.08 -13.15 -8.65
N ILE A 108 16.06 -12.48 -7.49
CA ILE A 108 14.98 -11.55 -7.12
C ILE A 108 15.14 -10.23 -7.89
N GLN A 109 14.39 -10.10 -8.99
CA GLN A 109 14.50 -8.95 -9.88
C GLN A 109 13.79 -7.71 -9.33
N PHE A 110 12.61 -7.90 -8.75
CA PHE A 110 11.77 -6.79 -8.31
C PHE A 110 11.05 -7.11 -7.01
N ILE A 111 11.02 -6.14 -6.10
CA ILE A 111 10.08 -6.10 -4.99
C ILE A 111 9.35 -4.77 -5.10
N ASN A 112 8.08 -4.85 -5.47
CA ASN A 112 7.23 -3.69 -5.72
C ASN A 112 6.23 -3.57 -4.58
N ILE A 113 6.13 -2.39 -3.99
CA ILE A 113 5.08 -2.03 -3.03
C ILE A 113 4.23 -0.95 -3.65
N THR A 114 3.00 -1.29 -4.00
CA THR A 114 2.01 -0.34 -4.52
C THR A 114 0.92 -0.15 -3.47
N ALA A 115 0.58 1.09 -3.14
CA ALA A 115 -0.57 1.41 -2.30
C ALA A 115 -1.50 2.41 -2.99
N TRP A 116 -2.81 2.31 -2.74
CA TRP A 116 -3.82 3.18 -3.34
C TRP A 116 -5.03 3.37 -2.43
N TYR A 117 -5.63 4.56 -2.49
CA TYR A 117 -6.94 4.80 -1.90
C TYR A 117 -8.01 4.08 -2.71
N ASP A 118 -8.82 3.26 -2.06
CA ASP A 118 -9.77 2.35 -2.69
C ASP A 118 -11.07 3.03 -3.17
N GLN A 119 -11.34 4.24 -2.65
CA GLN A 119 -12.55 5.02 -2.87
C GLN A 119 -13.85 4.32 -2.43
N GLY A 120 -13.78 3.50 -1.38
CA GLY A 120 -14.95 2.75 -0.90
C GLY A 120 -15.26 1.53 -1.75
N ASN A 121 -14.25 0.93 -2.36
CA ASN A 121 -14.39 -0.24 -3.22
C ASN A 121 -13.18 -1.18 -3.07
N ASP A 122 -13.37 -2.23 -2.30
CA ASP A 122 -12.39 -3.30 -2.04
C ASP A 122 -11.90 -4.01 -3.31
N GLY A 123 -12.71 -3.98 -4.38
CA GLY A 123 -12.33 -4.53 -5.69
C GLY A 123 -11.44 -3.59 -6.52
N SER A 124 -11.10 -2.41 -5.99
CA SER A 124 -10.22 -1.46 -6.67
C SER A 124 -8.80 -2.00 -6.80
N THR A 125 -8.06 -1.45 -7.76
CA THR A 125 -6.67 -1.80 -8.00
C THR A 125 -5.84 -0.54 -8.14
N TYR A 126 -4.57 -0.64 -7.77
CA TYR A 126 -3.59 0.43 -7.97
C TYR A 126 -3.72 1.07 -9.36
N ASN A 127 -3.92 2.39 -9.38
CA ASN A 127 -4.00 3.17 -10.61
C ASN A 127 -3.18 4.45 -10.47
N GLN A 128 -1.92 4.35 -10.87
CA GLN A 128 -0.92 5.42 -10.89
C GLN A 128 -1.39 6.76 -11.53
N THR A 129 -2.47 6.77 -12.32
CA THR A 129 -2.98 7.99 -12.97
C THR A 129 -4.05 8.73 -12.16
N SER A 130 -4.59 8.13 -11.10
CA SER A 130 -5.62 8.77 -10.25
C SER A 130 -5.10 9.91 -9.39
N GLY A 131 -3.79 10.18 -9.40
CA GLY A 131 -3.16 11.32 -8.72
C GLY A 131 -2.21 10.93 -7.59
N GLY A 132 -1.35 11.87 -7.20
CA GLY A 132 -0.30 11.69 -6.22
C GLY A 132 -0.80 11.52 -4.79
N ASN A 133 -1.95 12.11 -4.47
CA ASN A 133 -2.56 12.00 -3.15
C ASN A 133 -3.24 10.65 -2.92
N TRP A 134 -3.33 9.80 -3.94
CA TRP A 134 -4.16 8.59 -3.98
C TRP A 134 -3.36 7.32 -4.27
N ASN A 135 -2.05 7.45 -4.53
CA ASN A 135 -1.22 6.35 -4.97
C ASN A 135 0.20 6.48 -4.43
N LEU A 136 0.83 5.35 -4.14
CA LEU A 136 2.22 5.20 -3.76
C LEU A 136 2.81 4.00 -4.51
N PHE A 137 4.04 4.14 -5.01
CA PHE A 137 4.79 3.02 -5.58
C PHE A 137 6.26 3.11 -5.17
N LEU A 138 6.69 2.16 -4.35
CA LEU A 138 8.08 1.93 -3.95
C LEU A 138 8.61 0.68 -4.66
N GLN A 139 9.86 0.72 -5.10
CA GLN A 139 10.48 -0.38 -5.84
C GLN A 139 11.91 -0.65 -5.37
N TYR A 140 12.18 -1.91 -5.10
CA TYR A 140 13.50 -2.53 -5.18
C TYR A 140 13.67 -3.17 -6.55
N LYS A 141 14.79 -2.91 -7.22
CA LYS A 141 15.14 -3.49 -8.52
C LYS A 141 16.55 -4.05 -8.50
N ASN A 142 16.74 -5.34 -8.75
CA ASN A 142 18.05 -5.99 -8.87
C ASN A 142 18.16 -6.77 -10.20
N THR A 143 18.25 -6.06 -11.33
CA THR A 143 18.38 -6.70 -12.65
C THR A 143 19.82 -6.71 -13.19
N THR A 144 20.78 -6.20 -12.42
CA THR A 144 22.18 -6.03 -12.85
C THR A 144 23.19 -6.45 -11.79
N GLY A 145 22.76 -7.18 -10.74
CA GLY A 145 23.59 -7.54 -9.58
C GLY A 145 23.87 -6.38 -8.63
N THR A 146 23.14 -5.27 -8.75
CA THR A 146 23.19 -4.16 -7.79
C THR A 146 21.79 -3.60 -7.64
N ALA A 147 21.27 -3.65 -6.41
CA ALA A 147 19.95 -3.18 -6.09
C ALA A 147 19.82 -1.66 -6.24
N VAL A 148 18.74 -1.22 -6.90
CA VAL A 148 18.30 0.17 -6.97
C VAL A 148 16.97 0.31 -6.27
N TRP A 149 16.88 1.30 -5.39
CA TRP A 149 15.70 1.63 -4.61
C TRP A 149 15.15 2.96 -5.08
N ARG A 150 13.83 3.07 -5.21
CA ARG A 150 13.18 4.30 -5.64
C ARG A 150 11.70 4.34 -5.28
N MET A 151 11.21 5.53 -4.98
CA MET A 151 9.81 5.88 -5.11
C MET A 151 9.52 6.25 -6.57
N LEU A 152 8.67 5.46 -7.22
CA LEU A 152 8.21 5.66 -8.59
C LEU A 152 6.96 6.53 -8.70
N TRP A 153 6.25 6.70 -7.58
CA TRP A 153 5.08 7.57 -7.45
C TRP A 153 4.78 7.77 -5.96
N PRO A 154 4.26 8.93 -5.50
CA PRO A 154 3.98 10.15 -6.26
C PRO A 154 5.24 10.99 -6.54
N HIS A 155 5.10 12.04 -7.35
CA HIS A 155 6.21 12.94 -7.72
C HIS A 155 6.01 14.41 -7.30
N GLY A 156 4.83 14.79 -6.82
CA GLY A 156 4.44 16.18 -6.55
C GLY A 156 4.73 16.66 -5.12
N GLY A 157 5.37 15.83 -4.29
CA GLY A 157 5.64 16.11 -2.87
C GLY A 157 4.51 15.69 -1.93
N GLU A 158 3.51 14.94 -2.42
CA GLU A 158 2.44 14.35 -1.61
C GLU A 158 2.97 13.31 -0.63
N ILE A 159 4.05 12.62 -0.99
CA ILE A 159 4.80 11.69 -0.15
C ILE A 159 6.29 11.97 -0.38
N THR A 160 7.07 11.97 0.68
CA THR A 160 8.53 12.10 0.63
C THR A 160 9.17 10.73 0.84
N GLU A 161 10.02 10.31 -0.09
CA GLU A 161 10.79 9.08 0.02
C GLU A 161 11.77 9.15 1.19
N GLY A 162 11.82 8.08 1.99
CA GLY A 162 12.72 7.95 3.12
C GLY A 162 13.94 7.09 2.81
N THR A 163 14.43 6.45 3.87
CA THR A 163 15.55 5.49 3.79
C THR A 163 15.08 4.08 3.40
N HIS A 164 16.01 3.32 2.84
CA HIS A 164 15.83 1.92 2.49
C HIS A 164 16.92 1.08 3.14
N SER A 165 16.61 -0.17 3.47
CA SER A 165 17.62 -1.11 3.94
C SER A 165 17.32 -2.51 3.44
N ASP A 166 18.38 -3.28 3.23
CA ASP A 166 18.36 -4.72 3.01
C ASP A 166 19.40 -5.35 3.94
N THR A 167 18.95 -6.34 4.73
CA THR A 167 19.78 -7.07 5.66
C THR A 167 19.47 -8.55 5.56
N VAL A 168 20.49 -9.40 5.70
CA VAL A 168 20.30 -10.85 5.73
C VAL A 168 19.37 -11.21 6.89
N GLY A 169 18.30 -11.93 6.56
CA GLY A 169 17.28 -12.42 7.47
C GLY A 169 17.45 -13.89 7.81
N PHE A 170 16.40 -14.47 8.37
CA PHE A 170 16.35 -15.88 8.73
C PHE A 170 14.99 -16.45 8.36
N ASP A 171 15.01 -17.59 7.67
CA ASP A 171 13.83 -18.39 7.36
C ASP A 171 13.89 -19.71 8.13
N PRO A 172 13.03 -19.94 9.13
CA PRO A 172 13.01 -21.19 9.89
C PRO A 172 12.62 -22.41 9.04
N TYR A 173 12.00 -22.20 7.88
CA TYR A 173 11.58 -23.24 6.95
C TYR A 173 12.53 -23.38 5.76
N GLY A 174 13.56 -22.54 5.69
CA GLY A 174 14.59 -22.58 4.67
C GLY A 174 15.48 -23.82 4.79
N SER A 175 16.00 -24.26 3.64
CA SER A 175 17.00 -25.31 3.57
C SER A 175 18.40 -24.72 3.76
N ALA A 176 19.15 -25.26 4.74
CA ALA A 176 20.48 -24.78 5.06
C ALA A 176 21.43 -24.90 3.87
N GLY A 177 22.11 -23.80 3.53
CA GLY A 177 23.03 -23.72 2.39
C GLY A 177 22.36 -23.53 1.03
N HIS A 178 21.03 -23.36 0.99
CA HIS A 178 20.27 -23.12 -0.23
C HIS A 178 19.38 -21.88 -0.13
N THR A 179 18.65 -21.72 0.98
CA THR A 179 17.72 -20.61 1.15
C THR A 179 18.45 -19.34 1.56
N GLU A 180 18.36 -18.31 0.73
CA GLU A 180 18.72 -16.94 1.09
C GLU A 180 17.48 -16.19 1.55
N CYS A 181 17.62 -15.40 2.60
CA CYS A 181 16.51 -14.70 3.23
C CYS A 181 16.93 -13.28 3.57
N HIS A 182 16.09 -12.29 3.28
CA HIS A 182 16.39 -10.87 3.42
C HIS A 182 15.22 -10.12 4.07
N ASN A 183 15.56 -9.18 4.95
CA ASN A 183 14.66 -8.21 5.56
C ASN A 183 14.83 -6.87 4.85
N LEU A 184 13.79 -6.42 4.16
CA LEU A 184 13.79 -5.16 3.44
C LEU A 184 12.94 -4.14 4.18
N THR A 185 13.37 -2.88 4.17
CA THR A 185 12.59 -1.77 4.68
C THR A 185 12.50 -0.65 3.64
N PHE A 186 11.31 -0.06 3.53
CA PHE A 186 11.01 1.08 2.68
C PHE A 186 10.31 2.14 3.50
N SER A 187 11.03 3.18 3.91
CA SER A 187 10.47 4.27 4.72
C SER A 187 10.04 5.46 3.86
N PHE A 188 9.07 6.22 4.37
CA PHE A 188 8.53 7.42 3.72
C PHE A 188 7.83 8.31 4.75
N ILE A 189 7.54 9.55 4.34
CA ILE A 189 6.77 10.52 5.13
C ILE A 189 5.58 10.98 4.27
N PRO A 190 4.33 10.68 4.66
CA PRO A 190 3.15 11.19 3.99
C PRO A 190 2.98 12.68 4.26
N GLY A 191 2.66 13.42 3.21
CA GLY A 191 2.31 14.84 3.31
C GLY A 191 0.86 15.05 3.75
N TYR A 192 0.51 16.29 4.09
CA TYR A 192 -0.84 16.70 4.54
C TYR A 192 -2.00 16.47 3.56
N GLN A 193 -1.74 16.01 2.34
CA GLN A 193 -2.76 15.79 1.31
C GLN A 193 -2.97 14.30 0.97
N VAL A 194 -2.23 13.38 1.60
CA VAL A 194 -2.48 11.94 1.50
C VAL A 194 -3.90 11.64 1.95
N ARG A 195 -4.67 11.03 1.05
CA ARG A 195 -6.13 10.92 1.11
C ARG A 195 -6.62 10.38 2.46
N TYR A 196 -7.57 11.09 3.05
CA TYR A 196 -8.35 10.64 4.19
C TYR A 196 -9.02 9.31 3.88
N ALA A 197 -8.89 8.36 4.81
CA ALA A 197 -9.35 6.99 4.65
C ALA A 197 -9.82 6.47 6.03
N PRO A 198 -11.10 6.65 6.37
CA PRO A 198 -11.63 6.24 7.67
C PRO A 198 -11.70 4.73 7.89
N GLY A 199 -11.75 3.95 6.82
CA GLY A 199 -12.28 2.59 6.88
C GLY A 199 -13.79 2.58 7.07
N ASP A 200 -14.38 1.38 7.14
CA ASP A 200 -15.82 1.17 7.29
C ASP A 200 -16.33 1.35 8.75
N GLY A 201 -15.42 1.71 9.66
CA GLY A 201 -15.64 1.86 11.10
C GLY A 201 -15.14 0.68 11.94
N ILE A 202 -14.78 -0.46 11.35
CA ILE A 202 -14.21 -1.63 12.03
C ILE A 202 -13.09 -2.22 11.19
N TRP A 203 -11.85 -1.89 11.53
CA TRP A 203 -10.69 -2.49 10.86
C TRP A 203 -10.62 -4.01 11.04
N ASN A 204 -10.65 -4.73 9.93
CA ASN A 204 -10.51 -6.16 9.89
C ASN A 204 -9.03 -6.56 10.01
N ASN A 205 -8.73 -7.66 10.68
CA ASN A 205 -7.35 -8.17 10.79
C ASN A 205 -7.13 -9.45 9.98
N THR A 206 -8.01 -9.71 9.01
CA THR A 206 -7.89 -10.84 8.12
C THR A 206 -6.61 -10.69 7.32
N TYR A 207 -5.80 -11.74 7.34
CA TYR A 207 -4.49 -11.72 6.71
C TYR A 207 -4.62 -11.85 5.20
N ASN A 208 -3.84 -11.06 4.46
CA ASN A 208 -3.78 -11.09 2.99
C ASN A 208 -5.11 -10.72 2.31
N THR A 209 -5.83 -9.74 2.85
CA THR A 209 -7.10 -9.24 2.31
C THR A 209 -7.14 -7.72 2.26
N THR A 210 -8.08 -7.22 1.46
CA THR A 210 -8.49 -5.81 1.42
C THR A 210 -10.00 -5.86 1.56
N ASP A 211 -10.51 -5.65 2.76
CA ASP A 211 -11.90 -5.86 3.14
C ASP A 211 -12.50 -4.75 4.01
N ASP A 212 -11.78 -3.63 4.16
CA ASP A 212 -12.27 -2.39 4.74
C ASP A 212 -12.44 -1.30 3.67
N VAL A 213 -13.69 -0.93 3.36
CA VAL A 213 -13.98 0.14 2.39
C VAL A 213 -13.47 1.50 2.89
N GLU A 214 -13.09 2.39 1.96
CA GLU A 214 -12.52 3.72 2.26
C GLU A 214 -11.19 3.63 3.01
N SER A 215 -10.35 2.67 2.61
CA SER A 215 -9.01 2.41 3.10
C SER A 215 -7.93 2.75 2.06
N TRP A 216 -6.68 2.73 2.51
CA TRP A 216 -5.53 2.56 1.63
C TRP A 216 -5.17 1.10 1.54
N ASN A 217 -5.46 0.51 0.39
CA ASN A 217 -5.01 -0.83 0.04
C ASN A 217 -3.53 -0.79 -0.34
N PHE A 218 -2.81 -1.87 -0.08
CA PHE A 218 -1.49 -2.07 -0.63
C PHE A 218 -1.23 -3.51 -1.05
N LYS A 219 -0.24 -3.66 -1.93
CA LYS A 219 0.24 -4.91 -2.47
C LYS A 219 1.76 -4.93 -2.46
N ILE A 220 2.34 -5.99 -1.90
CA ILE A 220 3.77 -6.29 -1.99
C ILE A 220 3.92 -7.45 -2.98
N ALA A 221 4.56 -7.21 -4.12
CA ALA A 221 4.78 -8.20 -5.17
C ALA A 221 6.28 -8.47 -5.34
N VAL A 222 6.65 -9.74 -5.35
CA VAL A 222 8.03 -10.20 -5.52
C VAL A 222 8.12 -10.94 -6.85
N THR A 223 9.01 -10.49 -7.74
CA THR A 223 9.27 -11.11 -9.03
C THR A 223 10.65 -11.76 -9.02
N ASP A 224 10.67 -13.05 -9.29
CA ASP A 224 11.87 -13.87 -9.41
C ASP A 224 12.10 -14.21 -10.90
N SER A 225 13.33 -14.01 -11.35
CA SER A 225 13.76 -14.27 -12.73
C SER A 225 13.67 -15.75 -13.08
N GLY A 226 13.92 -16.61 -12.09
CA GLY A 226 13.95 -18.05 -12.20
C GLY A 226 15.07 -18.52 -13.11
N GLU A 227 16.33 -18.27 -12.77
CA GLU A 227 17.47 -18.69 -13.59
C GLU A 227 17.48 -20.21 -13.86
N ASP A 228 16.91 -21.00 -12.94
CA ASP A 228 16.72 -22.46 -13.05
C ASP A 228 15.26 -22.89 -13.35
N ALA A 229 14.45 -21.93 -13.76
CA ALA A 229 13.02 -22.05 -13.97
C ALA A 229 12.63 -22.02 -15.44
N PRO A 230 11.68 -22.86 -15.92
CA PRO A 230 11.08 -22.64 -17.23
C PRO A 230 10.42 -21.26 -17.40
N GLN A 231 10.01 -20.58 -16.32
CA GLN A 231 9.34 -19.27 -16.33
C GLN A 231 9.63 -18.48 -15.06
N SER A 232 9.70 -17.14 -15.18
CA SER A 232 9.73 -16.23 -14.04
C SER A 232 8.55 -16.49 -13.10
N SER A 233 8.76 -16.36 -11.79
CA SER A 233 7.69 -16.51 -10.81
C SER A 233 7.34 -15.16 -10.16
N THR A 234 6.08 -14.99 -9.79
CA THR A 234 5.63 -13.81 -9.05
C THR A 234 4.70 -14.23 -7.95
N ILE A 235 5.01 -13.82 -6.73
CA ILE A 235 4.15 -13.97 -5.57
C ILE A 235 3.74 -12.59 -5.06
N TRP A 236 2.66 -12.53 -4.31
CA TRP A 236 2.22 -11.27 -3.71
C TRP A 236 1.42 -11.50 -2.43
N ILE A 237 1.33 -10.43 -1.66
CA ILE A 237 0.44 -10.27 -0.52
C ILE A 237 -0.22 -8.89 -0.58
N ASN A 238 -1.45 -8.78 -0.10
CA ASN A 238 -2.17 -7.52 0.03
C ASN A 238 -2.57 -7.28 1.49
N ASP A 239 -2.76 -6.03 1.87
CA ASP A 239 -3.33 -5.63 3.16
C ASP A 239 -3.76 -4.16 3.05
N GLU A 240 -4.21 -3.57 4.15
CA GLU A 240 -4.71 -2.20 4.16
C GLU A 240 -4.38 -1.41 5.44
N TYR A 241 -4.63 -0.10 5.35
CA TYR A 241 -4.50 0.84 6.46
C TYR A 241 -5.36 2.07 6.24
N GLY A 242 -5.60 2.85 7.30
CA GLY A 242 -6.36 4.08 7.25
C GLY A 242 -5.50 5.33 7.40
N ILE A 243 -6.09 6.48 7.15
CA ILE A 243 -5.50 7.80 7.34
C ILE A 243 -6.51 8.69 8.07
N TYR A 244 -6.08 9.43 9.09
CA TYR A 244 -6.94 10.39 9.77
C TYR A 244 -7.21 11.64 8.91
N SER A 245 -8.35 12.26 9.14
CA SER A 245 -8.70 13.52 8.48
C SER A 245 -7.77 14.64 8.97
N TYR A 246 -7.35 15.49 8.05
CA TYR A 246 -6.54 16.67 8.32
C TYR A 246 -7.15 17.89 7.63
N SER A 247 -7.11 19.03 8.31
CA SER A 247 -7.54 20.32 7.79
C SER A 247 -6.72 21.44 8.42
N GLU A 248 -6.20 22.36 7.61
CA GLU A 248 -5.46 23.53 8.07
C GLU A 248 -5.73 24.76 7.17
N ILE A 249 -5.91 25.93 7.80
CA ILE A 249 -5.77 27.23 7.14
C ILE A 249 -4.30 27.63 7.29
N VAL A 250 -3.51 27.44 6.23
CA VAL A 250 -2.05 27.69 6.23
C VAL A 250 -1.77 29.19 6.28
N SER A 251 -2.52 29.96 5.48
CA SER A 251 -2.42 31.42 5.51
C SER A 251 -3.70 32.07 4.99
N ALA A 252 -3.92 33.30 5.42
CA ALA A 252 -5.01 34.14 4.94
C ALA A 252 -4.54 35.59 4.78
N GLY A 253 -4.91 36.22 3.67
CA GLY A 253 -4.66 37.64 3.44
C GLY A 253 -5.61 38.55 4.23
N TRP A 254 -5.28 39.84 4.23
CA TRP A 254 -6.00 40.88 4.97
C TRP A 254 -6.66 41.86 4.00
N PRO A 255 -8.00 41.88 3.87
CA PRO A 255 -8.66 42.83 2.99
C PRO A 255 -8.59 44.25 3.57
N THR A 256 -8.32 45.24 2.73
CA THR A 256 -8.36 46.66 3.12
C THR A 256 -9.32 47.41 2.22
N ILE A 257 -10.32 48.06 2.82
CA ILE A 257 -11.35 48.84 2.12
C ILE A 257 -11.22 50.30 2.54
N ILE A 258 -11.18 51.20 1.56
CA ILE A 258 -11.21 52.65 1.76
C ILE A 258 -12.40 53.19 0.98
N GLY A 259 -13.25 53.98 1.63
CA GLY A 259 -14.40 54.60 1.00
C GLY A 259 -15.02 55.68 1.86
N HIS A 260 -15.96 56.41 1.27
CA HIS A 260 -16.69 57.49 1.94
C HIS A 260 -18.07 57.02 2.46
N PRO A 261 -18.62 57.68 3.50
CA PRO A 261 -20.00 57.43 3.93
C PRO A 261 -21.00 57.54 2.78
N GLY A 262 -21.81 56.49 2.57
CA GLY A 262 -22.76 56.35 1.47
C GLY A 262 -22.25 55.53 0.28
N GLU A 263 -20.98 55.12 0.27
CA GLU A 263 -20.41 54.32 -0.82
C GLU A 263 -20.52 52.81 -0.58
N ASN A 264 -20.60 52.07 -1.68
CA ASN A 264 -20.33 50.63 -1.68
C ASN A 264 -18.87 50.43 -2.12
N ALA A 265 -17.96 50.45 -1.14
CA ALA A 265 -16.53 50.43 -1.39
C ALA A 265 -16.00 49.00 -1.45
N THR A 266 -15.15 48.72 -2.44
CA THR A 266 -14.50 47.42 -2.63
C THR A 266 -13.07 47.44 -2.10
N ALA A 267 -12.57 46.28 -1.67
CA ALA A 267 -11.17 46.14 -1.28
C ALA A 267 -10.24 46.50 -2.46
N ASN A 268 -9.05 47.00 -2.12
CA ASN A 268 -8.04 47.40 -3.11
C ASN A 268 -7.44 46.24 -3.91
N SER A 269 -7.53 45.02 -3.37
CA SER A 269 -7.12 43.79 -4.03
C SER A 269 -7.89 42.59 -3.49
N ASN A 270 -7.93 41.52 -4.26
CA ASN A 270 -8.31 40.20 -3.75
C ASN A 270 -7.29 39.75 -2.68
N ILE A 271 -7.74 38.92 -1.76
CA ILE A 271 -6.88 38.24 -0.80
C ILE A 271 -6.63 36.80 -1.24
N THR A 272 -5.51 36.25 -0.79
CA THR A 272 -5.19 34.83 -0.97
C THR A 272 -5.46 34.07 0.32
N LEU A 273 -6.17 32.94 0.20
CA LEU A 273 -6.29 31.91 1.22
C LEU A 273 -5.52 30.67 0.76
N VAL A 274 -4.67 30.13 1.63
CA VAL A 274 -3.99 28.85 1.39
C VAL A 274 -4.48 27.84 2.43
N THR A 275 -5.00 26.72 1.96
CA THR A 275 -5.61 25.68 2.80
C THR A 275 -5.08 24.31 2.47
N ARG A 276 -5.14 23.40 3.44
CA ARG A 276 -4.87 21.97 3.28
C ARG A 276 -6.06 21.20 3.79
N SER A 277 -6.58 20.29 2.98
CA SER A 277 -7.52 19.24 3.42
C SER A 277 -7.24 17.96 2.66
N ASN A 278 -7.14 16.83 3.35
CA ASN A 278 -6.89 15.54 2.70
C ASN A 278 -8.16 14.76 2.37
N GLY A 279 -9.33 15.32 2.62
CA GLY A 279 -10.65 14.75 2.28
C GLY A 279 -11.50 15.81 1.58
N ASN A 280 -12.76 15.48 1.29
CA ASN A 280 -13.66 16.50 0.77
C ASN A 280 -13.87 17.56 1.85
N TYR A 281 -14.13 18.81 1.49
CA TYR A 281 -14.09 19.88 2.48
C TYR A 281 -15.12 20.98 2.27
N SER A 282 -15.38 21.72 3.33
CA SER A 282 -16.09 22.99 3.26
C SER A 282 -15.22 24.09 3.86
N LEU A 283 -15.20 25.26 3.21
CA LEU A 283 -14.48 26.43 3.68
C LEU A 283 -15.48 27.57 3.82
N SER A 284 -15.62 28.09 5.03
CA SER A 284 -16.48 29.22 5.33
C SER A 284 -15.73 30.36 5.99
N THR A 285 -16.30 31.55 5.87
CA THR A 285 -15.83 32.77 6.52
C THR A 285 -16.93 33.38 7.38
N ASP A 286 -16.54 34.04 8.45
CA ASP A 286 -17.40 34.81 9.32
C ASP A 286 -16.72 36.12 9.74
N VAL A 287 -17.51 37.17 9.93
CA VAL A 287 -17.01 38.49 10.36
C VAL A 287 -17.96 39.11 11.37
N GLU A 288 -17.40 39.79 12.36
CA GLU A 288 -18.17 40.57 13.33
C GLU A 288 -18.50 41.97 12.81
N ASP A 289 -19.29 42.71 13.58
CA ASP A 289 -19.49 44.13 13.31
C ASP A 289 -18.14 44.88 13.34
N LEU A 290 -17.91 45.67 12.31
CA LEU A 290 -16.77 46.58 12.21
C LEU A 290 -16.88 47.64 13.31
N THR A 291 -15.88 47.73 14.18
CA THR A 291 -15.86 48.68 15.30
C THR A 291 -14.82 49.76 15.09
N HIS A 292 -15.19 51.02 15.32
CA HIS A 292 -14.26 52.16 15.18
C HIS A 292 -13.14 52.07 16.21
N ARG A 293 -11.87 52.15 15.77
CA ARG A 293 -10.69 51.93 16.63
C ARG A 293 -10.62 52.85 17.85
N THR A 294 -11.09 54.09 17.73
CA THR A 294 -11.03 55.10 18.80
C THR A 294 -12.38 55.46 19.41
N PHE A 295 -13.50 55.01 18.83
CA PHE A 295 -14.86 55.34 19.28
C PHE A 295 -15.74 54.09 19.23
N PRO A 296 -15.61 53.15 20.19
CA PRO A 296 -16.22 51.82 20.09
C PRO A 296 -17.76 51.79 19.95
N GLY A 297 -18.45 52.89 20.28
CA GLY A 297 -19.90 53.02 20.05
C GLY A 297 -20.28 53.29 18.58
N ALA A 298 -19.32 53.61 17.72
CA ALA A 298 -19.51 53.70 16.28
C ALA A 298 -19.16 52.37 15.64
N THR A 299 -20.17 51.69 15.09
CA THR A 299 -20.00 50.40 14.40
C THR A 299 -20.58 50.45 12.99
N ILE A 300 -20.13 49.53 12.13
CA ILE A 300 -20.77 49.19 10.86
C ILE A 300 -21.19 47.73 10.96
N SER A 301 -22.48 47.47 10.80
CA SER A 301 -23.03 46.12 10.89
C SER A 301 -22.39 45.16 9.88
N ARG A 302 -22.11 43.93 10.31
CA ARG A 302 -21.60 42.84 9.46
C ARG A 302 -22.48 42.58 8.23
N GLU A 303 -23.78 42.85 8.29
CA GLU A 303 -24.71 42.70 7.16
C GLU A 303 -24.35 43.60 5.97
N ARG A 304 -23.52 44.62 6.20
CA ARG A 304 -23.04 45.56 5.18
C ARG A 304 -21.72 45.13 4.55
N ILE A 305 -21.09 44.10 5.10
CA ILE A 305 -19.89 43.49 4.55
C ILE A 305 -20.35 42.38 3.61
N TRP A 306 -19.78 42.36 2.41
CA TRP A 306 -20.05 41.33 1.42
C TRP A 306 -18.75 40.68 1.00
N VAL A 307 -18.83 39.41 0.64
CA VAL A 307 -17.68 38.62 0.22
C VAL A 307 -18.04 37.72 -0.97
N ARG A 308 -17.04 37.39 -1.78
CA ARG A 308 -17.07 36.35 -2.81
C ARG A 308 -15.69 35.69 -2.93
N GLY A 309 -15.59 34.57 -3.64
CA GLY A 309 -14.34 33.85 -3.91
C GLY A 309 -14.51 32.33 -3.84
N GLY A 310 -13.57 31.59 -4.42
CA GLY A 310 -13.72 30.15 -4.59
C GLY A 310 -14.91 29.80 -5.49
N ASP A 311 -15.78 28.87 -5.05
CA ASP A 311 -17.03 28.53 -5.76
C ASP A 311 -18.14 29.58 -5.55
N LEU A 312 -17.96 30.56 -4.66
CA LEU A 312 -18.90 31.66 -4.44
C LEU A 312 -18.63 32.79 -5.44
N ASP A 313 -19.15 32.66 -6.66
CA ASP A 313 -18.93 33.63 -7.75
C ASP A 313 -19.68 34.97 -7.56
N ILE A 314 -20.76 34.95 -6.76
CA ILE A 314 -21.64 36.10 -6.53
C ILE A 314 -21.43 36.58 -5.09
N PHE A 315 -21.31 37.90 -4.93
CA PHE A 315 -21.24 38.51 -3.61
C PHE A 315 -22.45 38.18 -2.75
N ASP A 316 -22.16 37.68 -1.54
CA ASP A 316 -23.14 37.45 -0.48
C ASP A 316 -22.76 38.28 0.76
N ASN A 317 -23.70 38.49 1.68
CA ASN A 317 -23.50 39.28 2.89
C ASN A 317 -23.96 38.57 4.17
N PHE A 318 -23.40 39.01 5.30
CA PHE A 318 -23.54 38.34 6.58
C PHE A 318 -24.86 38.67 7.29
N THR A 319 -26.00 38.40 6.64
CA THR A 319 -27.37 38.75 7.10
C THR A 319 -27.96 37.79 8.13
N ALA A 320 -27.56 36.52 8.12
CA ALA A 320 -27.98 35.55 9.12
C ALA A 320 -27.03 35.56 10.33
N SER A 321 -27.57 35.73 11.54
CA SER A 321 -26.78 35.64 12.77
C SER A 321 -26.21 34.23 12.94
N GLY A 322 -24.89 34.09 13.02
CA GLY A 322 -24.22 32.82 13.30
C GLY A 322 -24.12 31.85 12.12
N SER A 323 -24.42 32.29 10.90
CA SER A 323 -24.16 31.52 9.68
C SER A 323 -22.99 32.17 8.93
N GLY A 324 -21.91 31.42 8.74
CA GLY A 324 -20.80 31.84 7.89
C GLY A 324 -21.20 31.80 6.41
N ILE A 325 -20.45 32.51 5.58
CA ILE A 325 -20.55 32.46 4.12
C ILE A 325 -19.54 31.44 3.61
N TYR A 326 -19.92 30.57 2.69
CA TYR A 326 -19.07 29.49 2.19
C TYR A 326 -18.38 29.89 0.88
N PHE A 327 -17.06 29.72 0.83
CA PHE A 327 -16.29 29.77 -0.43
C PHE A 327 -16.31 28.42 -1.15
N TYR A 328 -16.38 27.33 -0.39
CA TYR A 328 -16.41 25.96 -0.92
C TYR A 328 -17.35 25.10 -0.10
N GLY A 329 -18.16 24.28 -0.78
CA GLY A 329 -19.20 23.46 -0.14
C GLY A 329 -20.26 24.33 0.56
N LEU A 330 -21.06 23.70 1.42
CA LEU A 330 -22.06 24.33 2.29
C LEU A 330 -22.23 23.46 3.55
N ILE A 331 -23.18 23.80 4.41
CA ILE A 331 -23.61 22.88 5.48
C ILE A 331 -24.08 21.55 4.85
N GLY A 332 -23.39 20.46 5.20
CA GLY A 332 -23.72 19.10 4.72
C GLY A 332 -23.38 18.83 3.25
N THR A 333 -22.71 19.74 2.55
CA THR A 333 -22.20 19.51 1.19
C THR A 333 -20.75 19.96 1.09
N TYR A 334 -19.94 19.25 0.31
CA TYR A 334 -18.49 19.40 0.34
C TYR A 334 -17.95 19.59 -1.06
N HIS A 335 -16.93 20.42 -1.16
CA HIS A 335 -16.10 20.55 -2.34
C HIS A 335 -15.15 19.35 -2.44
N LEU A 336 -14.95 18.85 -3.66
CA LEU A 336 -14.11 17.70 -3.92
C LEU A 336 -12.65 18.05 -3.73
N ALA A 337 -11.92 17.32 -2.90
CA ALA A 337 -10.50 17.57 -2.77
C ALA A 337 -9.71 17.09 -3.99
N GLN A 338 -8.67 17.84 -4.30
CA GLN A 338 -7.84 17.61 -5.48
C GLN A 338 -7.05 16.31 -5.36
N ALA A 339 -6.92 15.60 -6.48
CA ALA A 339 -6.20 14.34 -6.56
C ALA A 339 -4.66 14.49 -6.51
N ASN A 340 -4.15 15.71 -6.64
CA ASN A 340 -2.73 16.04 -6.63
C ASN A 340 -2.49 17.34 -5.86
N GLY A 341 -1.23 17.59 -5.51
CA GLY A 341 -0.79 18.82 -4.88
C GLY A 341 -0.71 18.71 -3.37
N THR A 342 0.00 19.68 -2.78
CA THR A 342 0.30 19.74 -1.35
C THR A 342 -0.55 20.76 -0.60
N ASN A 343 -1.22 21.67 -1.31
CA ASN A 343 -2.12 22.71 -0.78
C ASN A 343 -3.11 23.15 -1.85
N LEU A 344 -4.20 23.80 -1.44
CA LEU A 344 -5.06 24.60 -2.31
C LEU A 344 -4.79 26.09 -2.07
N THR A 345 -4.71 26.86 -3.15
CA THR A 345 -4.63 28.33 -3.11
C THR A 345 -5.90 28.91 -3.73
N THR A 346 -6.60 29.78 -2.99
CA THR A 346 -7.76 30.55 -3.45
C THR A 346 -7.38 32.02 -3.45
N ASP A 347 -7.15 32.61 -4.62
CA ASP A 347 -6.55 33.94 -4.80
C ASP A 347 -7.55 35.01 -5.29
N ASP A 348 -8.83 34.65 -5.35
CA ASP A 348 -9.92 35.47 -5.88
C ASP A 348 -10.90 35.96 -4.80
N VAL A 349 -10.55 35.81 -3.52
CA VAL A 349 -11.42 36.22 -2.42
C VAL A 349 -11.48 37.74 -2.32
N GLU A 350 -12.66 38.31 -2.51
CA GLU A 350 -12.88 39.76 -2.57
C GLU A 350 -13.91 40.21 -1.53
N TYR A 351 -13.61 41.31 -0.85
CA TYR A 351 -14.51 41.93 0.14
C TYR A 351 -14.98 43.31 -0.33
N LYS A 352 -16.22 43.66 0.01
CA LYS A 352 -16.77 45.02 -0.13
C LYS A 352 -17.59 45.40 1.10
N CYS A 353 -17.74 46.69 1.34
CA CYS A 353 -18.48 47.23 2.46
C CYS A 353 -19.40 48.37 1.99
N ASN A 354 -20.69 48.26 2.30
CA ASN A 354 -21.65 49.35 2.14
C ASN A 354 -21.55 50.28 3.35
N ILE A 355 -20.80 51.38 3.21
CA ILE A 355 -20.57 52.34 4.29
C ILE A 355 -21.83 53.20 4.47
N PRO A 356 -22.49 53.20 5.65
CA PRO A 356 -23.72 53.97 5.85
C PRO A 356 -23.55 55.47 5.60
N ILE A 357 -24.59 56.13 5.09
CA ILE A 357 -24.65 57.60 5.07
C ILE A 357 -24.58 58.10 6.51
N GLY A 358 -23.72 59.09 6.76
CA GLY A 358 -23.51 59.66 8.10
C GLY A 358 -22.60 58.83 9.01
N GLN A 359 -22.00 57.74 8.51
CA GLN A 359 -20.99 56.99 9.27
C GLN A 359 -19.82 57.92 9.65
N MET A 360 -19.36 57.81 10.91
CA MET A 360 -18.20 58.56 11.40
C MET A 360 -16.94 58.15 10.63
N ALA A 361 -16.14 59.13 10.20
CA ALA A 361 -14.88 58.87 9.51
C ALA A 361 -13.81 58.34 10.48
N GLY A 362 -13.01 57.38 9.99
CA GLY A 362 -11.88 56.79 10.70
C GLY A 362 -11.77 55.30 10.44
N ASP A 363 -10.86 54.64 11.16
CA ASP A 363 -10.57 53.22 10.94
C ASP A 363 -11.55 52.33 11.70
N TYR A 364 -12.18 51.41 10.99
CA TYR A 364 -12.99 50.34 11.55
C TYR A 364 -12.31 49.00 11.38
N VAL A 365 -12.44 48.12 12.37
CA VAL A 365 -11.85 46.78 12.34
C VAL A 365 -12.81 45.74 12.88
N ALA A 366 -12.70 44.54 12.32
CA ALA A 366 -13.36 43.33 12.80
C ALA A 366 -12.40 42.16 12.59
N ALA A 367 -12.53 41.12 13.41
CA ALA A 367 -11.86 39.85 13.15
C ALA A 367 -12.62 39.11 12.04
N ILE A 368 -11.89 38.67 11.01
CA ILE A 368 -12.39 37.71 10.03
C ILE A 368 -11.94 36.32 10.49
N ARG A 369 -12.88 35.39 10.58
CA ARG A 369 -12.62 34.00 10.95
C ARG A 369 -12.85 33.12 9.74
N TYR A 370 -11.98 32.15 9.54
CA TYR A 370 -12.15 31.12 8.52
C TYR A 370 -12.30 29.78 9.21
N HIS A 371 -13.21 28.96 8.72
CA HIS A 371 -13.47 27.64 9.25
C HIS A 371 -13.44 26.64 8.09
N LEU A 372 -12.48 25.71 8.19
CA LEU A 372 -12.29 24.60 7.27
C LEU A 372 -12.69 23.31 7.97
N THR A 373 -13.46 22.48 7.27
CA THR A 373 -13.89 21.17 7.77
C THR A 373 -13.66 20.13 6.68
N THR A 374 -12.98 19.03 7.03
CA THR A 374 -12.77 17.86 6.17
C THR A 374 -13.80 16.78 6.48
N THR A 375 -14.21 16.03 5.46
CA THR A 375 -15.02 14.81 5.55
C THR A 375 -14.49 13.72 4.64
#